data_AF-A0A1C6GJN7-F1
#
_entry.id   AF-A0A1C6GJN7-F1
#
_cell.length_a   1.000
_cell.length_b   1.000
_cell.length_c   1.000
_cell.angle_alpha   90.00
_cell.angle_beta   90.00
_cell.angle_gamma   90.00
#
_symmetry.space_group_name_H-M   'P 1'
#
loop_
_entity.id
_entity.type
_entity.pdbx_description
1 polymer ?
#
loop_
_entity_poly.entity_id
_entity_poly.type
_entity_poly.pdbx_seq_one_letter_code
_entity_poly.pdbx_strand_id
1 'polypeptide(L)'
;MSEKNDFIQLPPIKKDTPSEVVSMIWQYLKLPEESRKRVTADLIDVDENCEKEDFQIPDLYDIVPKEEIAEFEETMRKIIAGIISQASSVATWVYVQKYVKHKTLDEMLQEWKGASQFIIVMDTWFERLMAE
;
A
#
# COMPACT_ATOMS: atom_id res chain seq x y z
N MET A 1 31.24 4.00 -29.71
CA MET A 1 29.78 3.88 -29.49
C MET A 1 29.61 3.49 -28.03
N SER A 2 29.09 4.37 -27.17
CA SER A 2 28.95 4.08 -25.74
C SER A 2 27.83 3.08 -25.54
N GLU A 3 28.11 1.95 -24.89
CA GLU A 3 27.08 1.02 -24.40
C GLU A 3 26.09 1.81 -23.55
N LYS A 4 24.83 1.87 -23.98
CA LYS A 4 23.74 2.43 -23.19
C LYS A 4 23.52 1.48 -22.03
N ASN A 5 23.97 1.86 -20.83
CA ASN A 5 23.66 1.14 -19.60
C ASN A 5 22.16 1.28 -19.30
N ASP A 6 21.38 0.35 -19.84
CA ASP A 6 19.90 0.31 -19.79
C ASP A 6 19.35 -0.32 -18.49
N PHE A 7 20.21 -0.60 -17.50
CA PHE A 7 19.85 -1.29 -16.26
C PHE A 7 20.22 -0.46 -15.02
N ILE A 8 19.29 -0.39 -14.06
CA ILE A 8 19.39 0.53 -12.91
C ILE A 8 20.02 -0.11 -11.66
N GLN A 9 20.02 -1.45 -11.54
CA GLN A 9 20.53 -2.18 -10.37
C GLN A 9 20.55 -3.70 -10.61
N LEU A 10 21.11 -4.48 -9.67
CA LEU A 10 20.96 -5.94 -9.64
C LEU A 10 19.72 -6.34 -8.81
N PRO A 11 18.89 -7.29 -9.27
CA PRO A 11 18.95 -7.91 -10.60
C PRO A 11 18.66 -6.89 -11.71
N PRO A 12 19.28 -7.05 -12.90
CA PRO A 12 19.21 -6.07 -13.99
C PRO A 12 17.78 -5.90 -14.49
N ILE A 13 17.13 -4.83 -14.05
CA ILE A 13 15.79 -4.40 -14.50
C ILE A 13 15.96 -3.30 -15.54
N LYS A 14 15.29 -3.45 -16.69
CA LYS A 14 15.34 -2.45 -17.77
C LYS A 14 14.79 -1.11 -17.29
N LYS A 15 15.40 -0.02 -17.76
CA LYS A 15 15.03 1.34 -17.33
C LYS A 15 13.59 1.74 -17.64
N ASP A 16 12.98 1.13 -18.65
CA ASP A 16 11.59 1.35 -19.07
C ASP A 16 10.57 0.42 -18.39
N THR A 17 10.98 -0.37 -17.39
CA THR A 17 10.07 -1.24 -16.64
C THR A 17 9.04 -0.38 -15.87
N PRO A 18 7.72 -0.64 -16.03
CA PRO A 18 6.68 0.11 -15.33
C PRO A 18 6.86 0.11 -13.82
N SER A 19 6.55 1.22 -13.15
CA SER A 19 6.69 1.38 -11.69
C SER A 19 5.90 0.34 -10.90
N GLU A 20 4.75 -0.06 -11.41
CA GLU A 20 3.85 -1.05 -10.80
C GLU A 20 4.53 -2.42 -10.77
N VAL A 21 5.19 -2.79 -11.86
CA VAL A 21 5.93 -4.06 -11.99
C VAL A 21 7.12 -4.09 -11.03
N VAL A 22 7.88 -2.99 -10.94
CA VAL A 22 9.01 -2.87 -10.00
C VAL A 22 8.54 -2.96 -8.55
N SER A 23 7.42 -2.30 -8.21
CA SER A 23 6.82 -2.36 -6.88
C SER A 23 6.37 -3.78 -6.53
N MET A 24 5.76 -4.50 -7.48
CA MET A 24 5.33 -5.88 -7.28
C MET A 24 6.52 -6.82 -7.04
N ILE A 25 7.61 -6.68 -7.79
CA ILE A 25 8.86 -7.43 -7.55
C ILE A 25 9.40 -7.15 -6.15
N TRP A 26 9.40 -5.88 -5.72
CA TRP A 26 9.88 -5.50 -4.39
C TRP A 26 9.02 -6.10 -3.27
N GLN A 27 7.70 -6.06 -3.39
CA GLN A 27 6.79 -6.67 -2.41
C GLN A 27 6.95 -8.19 -2.36
N TYR A 28 7.13 -8.84 -3.51
CA TYR A 28 7.38 -10.26 -3.59
C TYR A 28 8.68 -10.68 -2.87
N LEU A 29 9.76 -9.92 -3.04
CA LEU A 29 11.05 -10.18 -2.37
C LEU A 29 11.01 -10.03 -0.85
N LYS A 30 10.03 -9.31 -0.28
CA LYS A 30 9.85 -9.21 1.17
C LYS A 30 9.24 -10.45 1.81
N LEU A 31 8.64 -11.34 1.01
CA LEU A 31 8.04 -12.57 1.52
C LEU A 31 9.12 -13.57 1.96
N PRO A 32 8.88 -14.39 2.99
CA PRO A 32 9.76 -15.50 3.35
C PRO A 32 10.02 -16.42 2.16
N GLU A 33 11.22 -16.99 2.07
CA GLU A 33 11.62 -17.84 0.94
C GLU A 33 10.66 -19.01 0.71
N GLU A 34 10.17 -19.63 1.77
CA GLU A 34 9.18 -20.70 1.71
C GLU A 34 7.84 -20.25 1.12
N SER A 35 7.41 -19.01 1.42
CA SER A 35 6.21 -18.44 0.81
C SER A 35 6.41 -18.12 -0.67
N ARG A 36 7.60 -17.62 -1.04
CA ARG A 36 7.96 -17.37 -2.45
C ARG A 36 7.99 -18.67 -3.26
N LYS A 37 8.60 -19.73 -2.72
CA LYS A 37 8.64 -21.05 -3.34
C LYS A 37 7.26 -21.63 -3.56
N ARG A 38 6.38 -21.57 -2.55
CA ARG A 38 4.98 -22.03 -2.67
C ARG A 38 4.22 -21.26 -3.75
N VAL A 39 4.21 -19.93 -3.68
CA VAL A 39 3.51 -19.09 -4.67
C VAL A 39 4.05 -19.33 -6.09
N THR A 40 5.37 -19.50 -6.25
CA THR A 40 5.96 -19.83 -7.56
C THR A 40 5.49 -21.19 -8.06
N ALA A 41 5.47 -22.21 -7.20
CA ALA A 41 5.02 -23.54 -7.55
C ALA A 41 3.54 -23.54 -7.94
N ASP A 42 2.69 -22.84 -7.19
CA ASP A 42 1.26 -22.72 -7.48
C ASP A 42 1.02 -21.99 -8.81
N LEU A 43 1.79 -20.94 -9.13
CA LEU A 43 1.68 -20.22 -10.40
C LEU A 43 2.14 -21.06 -11.61
N ILE A 44 3.19 -21.87 -11.44
CA ILE A 44 3.66 -22.79 -12.48
C ILE A 44 2.61 -23.88 -12.70
N ASP A 45 2.08 -24.47 -11.63
CA ASP A 45 1.03 -25.47 -11.70
C ASP A 45 -0.21 -24.94 -12.42
N VAL A 46 -0.61 -23.70 -12.12
CA VAL A 46 -1.69 -23.02 -12.83
C VAL A 46 -1.31 -22.78 -14.30
N ASP A 47 -0.12 -22.30 -14.67
CA ASP A 47 0.20 -22.08 -16.10
C ASP A 47 0.30 -23.39 -16.91
N GLU A 48 0.77 -24.47 -16.28
CA GLU A 48 0.92 -25.77 -16.91
C GLU A 48 -0.41 -26.52 -17.04
N ASN A 49 -1.30 -26.39 -16.04
CA ASN A 49 -2.58 -27.10 -16.00
C ASN A 49 -3.79 -26.23 -16.39
N CYS A 50 -3.65 -24.92 -16.52
CA CYS A 50 -4.71 -24.08 -17.08
C CYS A 50 -4.86 -24.45 -18.56
N GLU A 51 -6.04 -24.96 -18.91
CA GLU A 51 -6.39 -25.23 -20.30
C GLU A 51 -6.20 -23.92 -21.09
N LYS A 52 -5.16 -23.88 -21.92
CA LYS A 52 -4.88 -22.77 -22.84
C LYS A 52 -5.87 -22.86 -24.00
N GLU A 53 -7.17 -22.85 -23.70
CA GLU A 53 -8.19 -22.58 -24.69
C GLU A 53 -8.08 -21.11 -25.11
N ASP A 54 -8.32 -20.83 -26.39
CA ASP A 54 -8.51 -19.46 -26.87
C ASP A 54 -9.72 -18.88 -26.13
N PHE A 55 -9.48 -18.21 -25.01
CA PHE A 55 -10.51 -17.61 -24.18
C PHE A 55 -11.19 -16.50 -24.99
N GLN A 56 -12.31 -16.85 -25.61
CA GLN A 56 -13.23 -15.87 -26.18
C GLN A 56 -13.90 -15.19 -25.00
N ILE A 57 -13.65 -13.88 -24.84
CA ILE A 57 -14.33 -13.07 -23.83
C ILE A 57 -15.84 -13.29 -24.02
N PRO A 58 -16.56 -13.82 -23.02
CA PRO A 58 -17.98 -14.07 -23.17
C PRO A 58 -18.71 -12.75 -23.49
N ASP A 59 -19.62 -12.77 -24.47
CA ASP A 59 -20.46 -11.62 -24.89
C ASP A 59 -21.30 -11.01 -23.75
N LEU A 60 -21.30 -11.63 -22.57
CA LEU A 60 -22.00 -11.20 -21.36
C LEU A 60 -21.26 -10.10 -20.58
N TYR A 61 -19.96 -9.89 -20.83
CA TYR A 61 -19.19 -8.84 -20.16
C TYR A 61 -19.16 -7.57 -21.03
N ASP A 62 -19.78 -6.51 -20.55
CA ASP A 62 -19.58 -5.19 -21.14
C ASP A 62 -18.13 -4.74 -20.93
N ILE A 63 -17.44 -4.41 -22.03
CA ILE A 63 -16.12 -3.78 -21.97
C ILE A 63 -16.34 -2.36 -21.46
N VAL A 64 -16.10 -2.15 -20.17
CA VAL A 64 -16.20 -0.84 -19.52
C VAL A 64 -15.16 0.10 -20.14
N PRO A 65 -15.57 1.27 -20.68
CA PRO A 65 -14.66 2.27 -21.20
C PRO A 65 -13.65 2.74 -20.15
N LYS A 66 -12.43 3.08 -20.58
CA LYS A 66 -11.38 3.54 -19.66
C LYS A 66 -11.78 4.79 -18.91
N GLU A 67 -12.61 5.63 -19.52
CA GLU A 67 -13.12 6.86 -18.96
C GLU A 67 -14.01 6.60 -17.74
N GLU A 68 -14.84 5.55 -17.77
CA GLU A 68 -15.68 5.14 -16.64
C GLU A 68 -14.85 4.54 -15.50
N ILE A 69 -13.79 3.79 -15.83
CA ILE A 69 -12.85 3.27 -14.83
C ILE A 69 -12.02 4.41 -14.21
N ALA A 70 -11.61 5.40 -15.00
CA ALA A 70 -10.80 6.51 -14.53
C ALA A 70 -11.50 7.35 -13.45
N GLU A 71 -12.82 7.57 -13.57
CA GLU A 71 -13.60 8.27 -12.55
C GLU A 71 -13.65 7.46 -11.23
N PHE A 72 -13.83 6.14 -11.33
CA PHE A 72 -13.80 5.26 -10.17
C PHE A 72 -12.41 5.25 -9.50
N GLU A 73 -11.34 5.08 -10.29
CA GLU A 73 -9.96 5.11 -9.80
C GLU A 73 -9.62 6.43 -9.10
N GLU A 74 -10.01 7.55 -9.70
CA GLU A 74 -9.78 8.87 -9.12
C GLU A 74 -10.60 9.09 -7.84
N THR A 75 -11.82 8.58 -7.79
CA THR A 75 -12.65 8.61 -6.58
C THR A 75 -12.01 7.80 -5.46
N MET A 76 -11.55 6.58 -5.76
CA MET A 76 -10.84 5.74 -4.80
C MET A 76 -9.54 6.39 -4.32
N ARG A 77 -8.78 7.00 -5.23
CA ARG A 77 -7.56 7.77 -4.89
C ARG A 77 -7.86 8.88 -3.90
N LYS A 78 -8.92 9.68 -4.14
CA LYS A 78 -9.34 10.77 -3.24
C LYS A 78 -9.75 10.26 -1.87
N ILE A 79 -10.50 9.15 -1.80
CA ILE A 79 -10.92 8.55 -0.54
C ILE A 79 -9.70 8.10 0.27
N ILE A 80 -8.76 7.37 -0.35
CA ILE A 80 -7.54 6.88 0.31
C ILE A 80 -6.68 8.06 0.78
N ALA A 81 -6.47 9.07 -0.07
CA ALA A 81 -5.72 10.27 0.30
C ALA A 81 -6.39 11.02 1.47
N GLY A 82 -7.72 11.10 1.47
CA GLY A 82 -8.50 11.67 2.56
C GLY A 82 -8.30 10.93 3.88
N ILE A 83 -8.38 9.59 3.87
CA ILE A 83 -8.15 8.75 5.05
C ILE A 83 -6.74 8.95 5.60
N ILE A 84 -5.72 8.93 4.74
CA ILE A 84 -4.32 9.15 5.16
C ILE A 84 -4.16 10.52 5.80
N SER A 85 -4.67 11.58 5.15
CA SER A 85 -4.58 12.95 5.66
C SER A 85 -5.26 13.12 7.02
N GLN A 86 -6.45 12.52 7.18
CA GLN A 86 -7.18 12.53 8.46
C GLN A 86 -6.42 11.77 9.56
N ALA A 87 -5.90 10.59 9.25
CA ALA A 87 -5.11 9.80 10.20
C ALA A 87 -3.83 10.56 10.62
N SER A 88 -3.13 11.18 9.67
CA SER A 88 -1.97 12.03 9.96
C SER A 88 -2.34 13.23 10.82
N SER A 89 -3.48 13.86 10.58
CA SER A 89 -3.95 15.01 11.39
C SER A 89 -4.20 14.61 12.84
N VAL A 90 -4.79 13.44 13.09
CA VAL A 90 -4.98 12.92 14.45
C VAL A 90 -3.63 12.62 15.11
N ALA A 91 -2.69 11.97 14.39
CA ALA A 91 -1.35 11.70 14.89
C ALA A 91 -0.63 12.99 15.28
N THR A 92 -0.64 14.01 14.40
CA THR A 92 -0.04 15.32 14.66
C THR A 92 -0.67 15.99 15.87
N TRP A 93 -2.00 15.93 16.00
CA TRP A 93 -2.68 16.50 17.15
C TRP A 93 -2.24 15.84 18.46
N VAL A 94 -2.24 14.50 18.52
CA VAL A 94 -1.79 13.75 19.71
C VAL A 94 -0.34 14.08 20.05
N TYR A 95 0.54 14.11 19.05
CA TYR A 95 1.94 14.47 19.25
C TYR A 95 2.10 15.86 19.87
N VAL A 96 1.41 16.88 19.33
CA VAL A 96 1.47 18.26 19.84
C VAL A 96 0.93 18.33 21.27
N GLN A 97 -0.19 17.67 21.56
CA GLN A 97 -0.77 17.72 22.90
C GLN A 97 0.12 17.02 23.93
N LYS A 98 0.69 15.86 23.59
CA LYS A 98 1.54 15.10 24.50
C LYS A 98 2.95 15.68 24.66
N TYR A 99 3.66 15.93 23.56
CA TYR A 99 5.09 16.24 23.62
C TYR A 99 5.41 17.73 23.60
N VAL A 100 4.54 18.56 23.03
CA VAL A 100 4.75 20.02 23.00
C VAL A 100 4.01 20.70 24.15
N LYS A 101 2.78 20.27 24.44
CA LYS A 101 1.95 20.85 25.51
C LYS A 101 1.99 20.05 26.82
N HIS A 102 2.68 18.91 26.85
CA HIS A 102 2.86 18.07 28.05
C HIS A 102 1.56 17.64 28.73
N LYS A 103 0.49 17.43 27.95
CA LYS A 103 -0.78 16.91 28.47
C LYS A 103 -0.71 15.41 28.73
N THR A 104 -1.43 15.00 29.75
CA THR A 104 -1.71 13.60 30.06
C THR A 104 -2.74 13.02 29.08
N LEU A 105 -2.78 11.68 28.98
CA LEU A 105 -3.77 10.98 28.16
C LEU A 105 -5.21 11.36 28.58
N ASP A 106 -5.48 11.43 29.88
CA ASP A 106 -6.81 11.77 30.40
C ASP A 106 -7.27 13.17 29.98
N GLU A 107 -6.37 14.17 30.01
CA GLU A 107 -6.68 15.52 29.54
C GLU A 107 -7.00 15.55 28.04
N MET A 108 -6.23 14.80 27.22
CA MET A 108 -6.50 14.68 25.79
C MET A 108 -7.86 14.01 25.51
N LEU A 109 -8.21 12.97 26.26
CA LEU A 109 -9.49 12.27 26.13
C LEU A 109 -10.68 13.12 26.55
N GLN A 110 -10.51 13.97 27.56
CA GLN A 110 -11.54 14.93 27.97
C GLN A 110 -11.75 16.03 26.93
N GLU A 111 -10.68 16.51 26.29
CA GLU A 111 -10.73 17.56 25.27
C GLU A 111 -11.36 17.08 23.96
N TRP A 112 -11.04 15.86 23.52
CA TRP A 112 -11.55 15.32 22.25
C TRP A 112 -12.17 13.92 22.40
N LYS A 113 -13.31 13.88 23.09
CA LYS A 113 -14.09 12.66 23.34
C LYS A 113 -14.52 11.92 22.08
N GLY A 114 -14.73 12.63 20.97
CA GLY A 114 -15.12 12.03 19.69
C GLY A 114 -14.02 11.19 19.03
N ALA A 115 -12.76 11.34 19.45
CA ALA A 115 -11.62 10.63 18.88
C ALA A 115 -10.90 9.74 19.89
N SER A 116 -11.54 9.39 21.02
CA SER A 116 -10.89 8.68 22.13
C SER A 116 -10.15 7.41 21.71
N GLN A 117 -10.73 6.58 20.84
CA GLN A 117 -10.07 5.37 20.35
C GLN A 117 -8.79 5.68 19.57
N PHE A 118 -8.81 6.69 18.69
CA PHE A 118 -7.65 7.09 17.92
C PHE A 118 -6.57 7.74 18.79
N ILE A 119 -6.97 8.53 19.78
CA ILE A 119 -6.06 9.14 20.75
C ILE A 119 -5.29 8.04 21.49
N ILE A 120 -5.99 7.04 22.04
CA ILE A 120 -5.37 5.92 22.78
C ILE A 120 -4.36 5.17 21.89
N VAL A 121 -4.74 4.84 20.66
CA VAL A 121 -3.87 4.11 19.73
C VAL A 121 -2.61 4.92 19.40
N MET A 122 -2.76 6.18 19.03
CA MET A 122 -1.62 7.05 18.68
C MET A 122 -0.72 7.31 19.89
N ASP A 123 -1.30 7.57 21.05
CA ASP A 123 -0.60 7.79 22.31
C ASP A 123 0.28 6.59 22.68
N THR A 124 -0.30 5.39 22.67
CA THR A 124 0.40 4.13 22.93
C THR A 124 1.52 3.88 21.92
N TRP A 125 1.25 4.15 20.64
CA TRP A 125 2.24 3.97 19.58
C TRP A 125 3.43 4.92 19.75
N PHE A 126 3.18 6.20 20.06
CA PHE A 126 4.26 7.16 20.31
C PHE A 126 5.06 6.82 21.57
N GLU A 127 4.43 6.36 22.65
CA GLU A 127 5.16 5.91 23.85
C GLU A 127 6.12 4.77 23.51
N ARG A 128 5.66 3.79 22.73
CA ARG A 128 6.52 2.68 22.28
C ARG A 128 7.69 3.18 21.42
N LEU A 129 7.42 4.08 20.48
CA LEU A 129 8.43 4.59 19.56
C LEU A 129 9.51 5.44 20.25
N MET A 130 9.14 6.16 21.31
CA MET A 130 10.07 7.01 22.06
C MET A 130 10.79 6.28 23.21
N ALA A 131 10.40 5.03 23.49
CA ALA A 131 11.05 4.16 24.46
C ALA A 131 12.18 3.30 23.84
N GLU A 132 12.25 3.23 22.51
CA GLU A 132 13.35 2.64 21.72
C GLU A 132 14.46 3.67 21.46
#